data_AF-A0A8S9PGT7-F1
#
_entry.id   AF-A0A8S9PGT7-F1
#
_cell.length_a   1.000
_cell.length_b   1.000
_cell.length_c   1.000
_cell.angle_alpha   90.00
_cell.angle_beta   90.00
_cell.angle_gamma   90.00
#
_symmetry.space_group_name_H-M   'P 1'
#
loop_
_entity.id
_entity.type
_entity.pdbx_description
1 polymer ?
#
loop_
_entity_poly.entity_id
_entity_poly.type
_entity_poly.pdbx_seq_one_letter_code
_entity_poly.pdbx_strand_id
1 'polypeptide(L)'
;SRLVLKDNICASAVCKSWCEAALSVRVEEKHPWLMCFENRCSLFELRDPVRSKLYTLHLPELAESAVCYTKDGWLLMYTSSSKDMFFFNLFSRELVSLPKLSLPFQAVPFSSPPTSDNCVLVALDFVTSVQERRIVISTCHPGATE
;
A
#
# COMPACT_ATOMS: atom_id res chain seq x y z
N SER A 1 -10.14 18.36 -24.02
CA SER A 1 -10.24 17.66 -25.32
C SER A 1 -9.19 16.55 -25.34
N ARG A 2 -9.58 15.29 -25.57
CA ARG A 2 -8.64 14.15 -25.61
C ARG A 2 -8.50 13.71 -27.08
N LEU A 3 -7.49 14.24 -27.76
CA LEU A 3 -7.06 13.70 -29.06
C LEU A 3 -6.42 12.33 -28.80
N VAL A 4 -6.73 11.32 -29.62
CA VAL A 4 -6.06 10.01 -29.56
C VAL A 4 -4.56 10.23 -29.83
N LEU A 5 -3.68 9.41 -29.25
CA LEU A 5 -2.22 9.59 -29.34
C LEU A 5 -1.74 9.82 -30.77
N LYS A 6 -2.32 9.11 -31.75
CA LYS A 6 -2.03 9.29 -33.18
C LYS A 6 -2.30 10.71 -33.66
N ASP A 7 -3.47 11.27 -33.35
CA ASP A 7 -3.85 12.62 -33.77
C ASP A 7 -3.04 13.70 -33.04
N ASN A 8 -2.68 13.45 -31.77
CA ASN A 8 -1.75 14.30 -31.02
C ASN A 8 -0.36 14.34 -31.68
N ILE A 9 0.15 13.20 -32.16
CA ILE A 9 1.42 13.14 -32.90
C ILE A 9 1.32 13.95 -34.19
N CYS A 10 0.24 13.76 -34.96
CA CYS A 10 0.02 14.52 -36.20
C CYS A 10 -0.07 16.04 -35.93
N ALA A 11 -0.82 16.46 -34.90
CA ALA A 11 -0.92 17.86 -34.51
C ALA A 11 0.43 18.45 -34.07
N SER A 12 1.27 17.66 -33.40
CA SER A 12 2.60 18.10 -32.94
C SER A 12 3.57 18.42 -34.08
N ALA A 13 3.33 17.89 -35.30
CA ALA A 13 4.19 18.12 -36.45
C ALA A 13 3.91 19.46 -37.16
N VAL A 14 2.82 20.16 -36.83
CA VAL A 14 2.37 21.37 -37.55
C VAL A 14 3.27 22.58 -37.27
N CYS A 15 3.56 22.87 -36.01
CA CYS A 15 4.45 23.97 -35.62
C CYS A 15 5.00 23.79 -34.20
N LYS A 16 6.00 24.59 -33.81
CA LYS A 16 6.66 24.52 -32.48
C LYS A 16 5.67 24.68 -31.33
N SER A 17 4.80 25.70 -31.39
CA SER A 17 3.81 25.96 -30.35
C SER A 17 2.81 24.80 -30.19
N TRP A 18 2.42 24.16 -31.29
CA TRP A 18 1.54 22.99 -31.26
C TRP A 18 2.28 21.74 -30.78
N CYS A 19 3.57 21.61 -31.08
CA CYS A 19 4.40 20.55 -30.54
C CYS A 19 4.52 20.65 -29.01
N GLU A 20 4.83 21.84 -28.49
CA GLU A 20 4.91 22.09 -27.04
C GLU A 20 3.58 21.81 -26.34
N ALA A 21 2.47 22.32 -26.89
CA ALA A 21 1.14 22.04 -26.39
C ALA A 21 0.82 20.54 -26.44
N ALA A 22 1.11 19.86 -27.55
CA ALA A 22 0.86 18.43 -27.70
C ALA A 22 1.67 17.59 -26.70
N LEU A 23 2.95 17.91 -26.48
CA LEU A 23 3.82 17.24 -25.51
C LEU A 23 3.31 17.42 -24.07
N SER A 24 2.83 18.61 -23.71
CA SER A 24 2.28 18.87 -22.37
C SER A 24 1.05 18.02 -22.02
N VAL A 25 0.30 17.56 -23.03
CA VAL A 25 -0.88 16.69 -22.86
C VAL A 25 -0.61 15.23 -23.22
N ARG A 26 0.61 14.85 -23.61
CA ARG A 26 1.03 13.45 -23.73
C ARG A 26 1.22 12.87 -22.33
N VAL A 27 0.11 12.55 -21.70
CA VAL A 27 0.10 11.79 -20.46
C VAL A 27 0.14 10.32 -20.85
N GLU A 28 1.23 9.63 -20.49
CA GLU A 28 1.22 8.17 -20.47
C GLU A 28 0.15 7.75 -19.46
N GLU A 29 -0.89 7.03 -19.92
CA GLU A 29 -1.90 6.51 -19.00
C GLU A 29 -1.22 5.49 -18.08
N LYS A 30 -0.88 5.95 -16.88
CA LYS A 30 -0.33 5.10 -15.82
C LYS A 30 -1.49 4.34 -15.20
N HIS A 31 -1.60 3.07 -15.55
CA HIS A 31 -2.60 2.18 -14.98
C HIS A 31 -2.07 1.62 -13.66
N PRO A 32 -2.91 1.52 -12.62
CA PRO A 32 -2.49 0.90 -11.37
C PRO A 32 -2.17 -0.58 -11.62
N TRP A 33 -1.06 -1.04 -11.05
CA TRP A 33 -0.70 -2.46 -11.05
C TRP A 33 -1.39 -3.16 -9.89
N LEU A 34 -1.81 -4.41 -10.09
CA LEU A 34 -2.38 -5.23 -9.03
C LEU A 34 -1.26 -5.98 -8.33
N MET A 35 -1.21 -5.88 -7.01
CA MET A 35 -0.33 -6.68 -6.18
C MET A 35 -1.12 -7.85 -5.59
N CYS A 36 -0.70 -9.08 -5.88
CA CYS A 36 -1.29 -10.31 -5.37
C CYS A 36 -0.26 -11.03 -4.51
N PHE A 37 -0.70 -11.61 -3.40
CA PHE A 37 0.16 -12.35 -2.50
C PHE A 37 -0.64 -13.36 -1.69
N GLU A 38 0.02 -14.43 -1.32
CA GLU A 38 -0.46 -15.35 -0.30
C GLU A 38 0.09 -14.91 1.05
N ASN A 39 -0.73 -14.98 2.09
CA ASN A 39 -0.27 -14.69 3.44
C ASN A 39 0.86 -15.64 3.81
N ARG A 40 1.89 -15.11 4.50
CA ARG A 40 3.07 -15.85 4.96
C ARG A 40 4.00 -16.35 3.85
N CYS A 41 3.91 -15.79 2.65
CA CYS A 41 4.84 -16.06 1.56
C CYS A 41 5.79 -14.89 1.30
N SER A 42 7.01 -15.19 0.87
CA SER A 42 8.00 -14.19 0.45
C SER A 42 7.87 -13.78 -1.02
N LEU A 43 7.00 -14.44 -1.79
CA LEU A 43 6.82 -14.18 -3.21
C LEU A 43 5.53 -13.39 -3.45
N PHE A 44 5.68 -12.21 -4.05
CA PHE A 44 4.59 -11.33 -4.41
C PHE A 44 4.49 -11.24 -5.93
N GLU A 45 3.26 -11.17 -6.44
CA GLU A 45 2.97 -11.01 -7.85
C GLU A 45 2.50 -9.59 -8.14
N LEU A 46 3.10 -8.95 -9.14
CA LEU A 46 2.66 -7.68 -9.69
C LEU A 46 2.10 -7.91 -11.10
N ARG A 47 0.82 -7.61 -11.29
CA ARG A 47 0.12 -7.77 -12.56
C ARG A 47 -0.11 -6.40 -13.18
N ASP A 48 0.42 -6.23 -14.38
CA ASP A 48 0.08 -5.11 -15.28
C ASP A 48 -1.18 -5.51 -16.07
N PRO A 49 -2.36 -4.94 -15.75
CA PRO A 49 -3.61 -5.33 -16.39
C PRO A 49 -3.71 -4.89 -17.85
N VAL A 50 -2.90 -3.92 -18.28
CA VAL A 50 -2.93 -3.41 -19.66
C VAL A 50 -2.02 -4.21 -20.56
N ARG A 51 -0.83 -4.55 -20.07
CA ARG A 51 0.14 -5.35 -20.81
C ARG A 51 -0.11 -6.86 -20.66
N SER A 52 -1.06 -7.26 -19.83
CA SER A 52 -1.30 -8.65 -19.43
C SER A 52 -0.02 -9.34 -18.99
N LYS A 53 0.84 -8.62 -18.28
CA LYS A 53 2.17 -9.09 -17.89
C LYS A 53 2.25 -9.29 -16.38
N LEU A 54 2.84 -10.43 -16.02
CA LEU A 54 3.10 -10.81 -14.63
C LEU A 54 4.58 -10.56 -14.32
N TYR A 55 4.83 -9.96 -13.16
CA TYR A 55 6.15 -9.79 -12.58
C TYR A 55 6.15 -10.40 -11.18
N THR A 56 7.26 -11.01 -10.79
CA THR A 56 7.44 -11.56 -9.45
C THR A 56 8.40 -10.68 -8.65
N LEU A 57 8.05 -10.44 -7.40
CA LEU A 57 8.84 -9.68 -6.44
C LEU A 57 9.13 -10.57 -5.24
N HIS A 58 10.41 -10.85 -5.01
CA HIS A 58 10.86 -11.62 -3.85
C HIS A 58 11.19 -10.67 -2.70
N LEU A 59 10.42 -10.80 -1.62
CA LEU A 59 10.49 -10.04 -0.37
C LEU A 59 10.68 -11.01 0.81
N PRO A 60 11.90 -11.54 1.02
CA PRO A 60 12.18 -12.45 2.14
C PRO A 60 11.94 -11.82 3.50
N GLU A 61 12.01 -10.49 3.60
CA GLU A 61 11.72 -9.70 4.80
C GLU A 61 10.27 -9.89 5.30
N LEU A 62 9.37 -10.32 4.41
CA LEU A 62 7.95 -10.52 4.69
C LEU A 62 7.58 -11.99 4.88
N ALA A 63 8.55 -12.90 4.87
CA ALA A 63 8.30 -14.32 5.13
C ALA A 63 7.58 -14.51 6.48
N GLU A 64 6.66 -15.46 6.55
CA GLU A 64 5.88 -15.77 7.76
C GLU A 64 5.00 -14.62 8.30
N SER A 65 4.88 -13.52 7.55
CA SER A 65 4.10 -12.34 7.92
C SER A 65 2.82 -12.25 7.09
N ALA A 66 1.77 -11.70 7.68
CA ALA A 66 0.50 -11.41 7.00
C ALA A 66 0.33 -9.89 6.83
N VAL A 67 -0.23 -9.48 5.70
CA VAL A 67 -0.56 -8.07 5.47
C VAL A 67 -1.87 -7.76 6.20
N CYS A 68 -1.84 -6.76 7.08
CA CYS A 68 -3.01 -6.31 7.85
C CYS A 68 -3.69 -5.09 7.25
N TYR A 69 -2.91 -4.17 6.69
CA TYR A 69 -3.42 -2.94 6.09
C TYR A 69 -2.39 -2.36 5.10
N THR A 70 -2.86 -1.62 4.10
CA THR A 70 -1.99 -0.98 3.10
C THR A 70 -2.41 0.45 2.86
N LYS A 71 -1.45 1.37 2.80
CA LYS A 71 -1.69 2.78 2.47
C LYS A 71 -0.39 3.49 2.10
N ASP A 72 -0.44 4.37 1.11
CA ASP A 72 0.65 5.27 0.70
C ASP A 72 2.01 4.57 0.47
N GLY A 73 1.98 3.36 -0.10
CA GLY A 73 3.18 2.55 -0.39
C GLY A 73 3.72 1.74 0.80
N TRP A 74 3.06 1.84 1.96
CA TRP A 74 3.39 1.11 3.17
C TRP A 74 2.42 -0.06 3.40
N LEU A 75 2.99 -1.18 3.82
CA LEU A 75 2.27 -2.35 4.34
C LEU A 75 2.41 -2.35 5.86
N LEU A 76 1.30 -2.55 6.56
CA LEU A 76 1.31 -2.96 7.94
C LEU A 76 1.29 -4.49 7.99
N MET A 77 2.29 -5.07 8.61
CA MET A 77 2.54 -6.51 8.66
C MET A 77 2.35 -7.04 10.07
N TYR A 78 1.91 -8.29 10.18
CA TYR A 78 1.84 -9.04 11.43
C TYR A 78 2.56 -10.39 11.32
N THR A 79 3.49 -10.64 12.23
CA THR A 79 4.24 -11.89 12.31
C THR A 79 3.56 -12.83 13.30
N SER A 80 3.13 -14.00 12.83
CA SER A 80 2.41 -14.94 13.70
C SER A 80 3.31 -15.65 14.73
N SER A 81 4.60 -15.81 14.44
CA SER A 81 5.56 -16.49 15.32
C SER A 81 5.97 -15.62 16.51
N SER A 82 6.27 -14.34 16.29
CA SER A 82 6.69 -13.41 17.34
C SER A 82 5.54 -12.57 17.91
N LYS A 83 4.38 -12.56 17.23
CA LYS A 83 3.22 -11.68 17.51
C LYS A 83 3.56 -10.20 17.39
N ASP A 84 4.60 -9.86 16.63
CA ASP A 84 4.99 -8.47 16.41
C ASP A 84 4.26 -7.86 15.21
N MET A 85 4.15 -6.55 15.23
CA MET A 85 3.67 -5.75 14.10
C MET A 85 4.76 -4.79 13.65
N PHE A 86 4.82 -4.54 12.35
CA PHE A 86 5.79 -3.63 11.77
C PHE A 86 5.26 -3.07 10.45
N PHE A 87 5.79 -1.91 10.06
CA PHE A 87 5.57 -1.37 8.73
C PHE A 87 6.68 -1.78 7.77
N PHE A 88 6.32 -2.01 6.52
CA PHE A 88 7.24 -2.26 5.42
C PHE A 88 6.91 -1.38 4.22
N ASN A 89 7.89 -0.65 3.69
CA ASN A 89 7.72 0.09 2.45
C ASN A 89 8.12 -0.78 1.25
N LEU A 90 7.21 -0.94 0.28
CA LEU A 90 7.45 -1.79 -0.89
C LEU A 90 8.55 -1.29 -1.83
N PHE A 91 8.81 0.02 -1.84
CA PHE A 91 9.74 0.65 -2.77
C PHE A 91 11.11 0.87 -2.15
N SER A 92 11.16 1.40 -0.92
CA SER A 92 12.42 1.64 -0.20
C SER A 92 12.92 0.41 0.55
N ARG A 93 12.08 -0.62 0.75
CA ARG A 93 12.33 -1.78 1.65
C ARG A 93 12.60 -1.39 3.10
N GLU A 94 12.17 -0.19 3.49
CA GLU A 94 12.32 0.30 4.86
C GLU A 94 11.39 -0.45 5.81
N LEU A 95 11.89 -0.77 7.00
CA LEU A 95 11.18 -1.42 8.08
C LEU A 95 11.07 -0.48 9.28
N VAL A 96 9.85 -0.31 9.81
CA VAL A 96 9.59 0.45 11.03
C VAL A 96 8.87 -0.45 12.03
N SER A 97 9.51 -0.76 13.15
CA SER A 97 8.90 -1.58 14.20
C SER A 97 7.81 -0.82 14.96
N LEU A 98 6.84 -1.56 15.47
CA LEU A 98 5.81 -1.05 16.38
C LEU A 98 5.99 -1.64 17.78
N PRO A 99 5.54 -0.95 18.84
CA PRO A 99 5.39 -1.58 20.15
C PRO A 99 4.40 -2.73 20.06
N LYS A 100 4.49 -3.66 21.01
CA LYS A 100 3.60 -4.82 21.06
C LYS A 100 2.17 -4.37 21.30
N LEU A 101 1.28 -4.78 20.41
CA LEU A 101 -0.15 -4.54 20.55
C LEU A 101 -0.83 -5.79 21.12
N SER A 102 -1.63 -5.61 22.17
CA SER A 102 -2.33 -6.71 22.84
C SER A 102 -3.52 -7.19 22.00
N LEU A 103 -3.31 -8.25 21.22
CA LEU A 103 -4.34 -8.94 20.45
C LEU A 103 -5.51 -9.47 21.31
N PRO A 104 -6.70 -9.70 20.73
CA PRO A 104 -7.03 -9.70 19.29
C PRO A 104 -7.50 -8.34 18.75
N PHE A 105 -7.11 -8.04 17.51
CA PHE A 105 -7.71 -6.97 16.70
C PHE A 105 -8.14 -7.55 15.36
N GLN A 106 -9.29 -7.11 14.85
CA GLN A 106 -9.79 -7.54 13.53
C GLN A 106 -9.46 -6.54 12.42
N ALA A 107 -9.22 -5.27 12.77
CA ALA A 107 -8.76 -4.26 11.84
C ALA A 107 -7.76 -3.31 12.51
N VAL A 108 -6.72 -2.92 11.77
CA VAL A 108 -5.63 -2.07 12.26
C VAL A 108 -5.25 -0.98 11.24
N PRO A 109 -6.18 -0.12 10.78
CA PRO A 109 -5.85 0.96 9.86
C PRO A 109 -4.86 1.97 10.45
N PHE A 110 -4.15 2.68 9.57
CA PHE A 110 -3.27 3.79 9.96
C PHE A 110 -3.52 5.06 9.13
N SER A 111 -3.25 6.22 9.73
CA SER A 111 -3.66 7.52 9.17
C SER A 111 -2.77 8.04 8.04
N SER A 112 -1.46 7.83 8.11
CA SER A 112 -0.44 8.39 7.20
C SER A 112 0.81 7.49 7.15
N PRO A 113 1.80 7.72 6.27
CA PRO A 113 3.06 6.99 6.32
C PRO A 113 3.67 6.95 7.73
N PRO A 114 4.26 5.82 8.17
CA PRO A 114 4.85 5.68 9.51
C PRO A 114 6.06 6.59 9.76
N THR A 115 6.64 7.16 8.71
CA THR A 115 7.69 8.18 8.77
C THR A 115 7.16 9.58 9.07
N SER A 116 5.83 9.78 9.07
CA SER A 116 5.19 11.02 9.48
C SER A 116 5.01 11.06 10.99
N ASP A 117 5.39 12.17 11.62
CA ASP A 117 5.23 12.40 13.07
C ASP A 117 3.78 12.29 13.55
N ASN A 118 2.81 12.49 12.66
CA ASN A 118 1.37 12.43 12.96
C ASN A 118 0.74 11.08 12.59
N CYS A 119 1.54 10.05 12.34
CA CYS A 119 1.01 8.72 12.06
C CYS A 119 0.34 8.13 13.31
N VAL A 120 -0.92 7.72 13.15
CA VAL A 120 -1.71 7.07 14.18
C VAL A 120 -2.24 5.76 13.62
N LEU A 121 -1.95 4.68 14.33
CA LEU A 121 -2.55 3.37 14.12
C LEU A 121 -3.76 3.24 15.03
N VAL A 122 -4.87 2.76 14.48
CA VAL A 122 -6.10 2.50 15.22
C VAL A 122 -6.37 1.01 15.17
N ALA A 123 -6.36 0.35 16.32
CA ALA A 123 -6.67 -1.06 16.45
C ALA A 123 -8.13 -1.23 16.90
N LEU A 124 -8.90 -2.01 16.14
CA LEU A 124 -10.32 -2.22 16.33
C LEU A 124 -10.59 -3.68 16.68
N ASP A 125 -11.23 -3.89 17.82
CA ASP A 125 -11.74 -5.19 18.27
C ASP A 125 -13.26 -5.13 18.44
N PHE A 126 -13.96 -5.86 17.59
CA PHE A 126 -15.40 -6.01 17.55
C PHE A 126 -15.80 -7.23 18.39
N VAL A 127 -16.16 -6.96 19.64
CA VAL A 127 -16.63 -7.96 20.59
C VAL A 127 -18.14 -8.13 20.43
N THR A 128 -18.56 -9.29 19.91
CA THR A 128 -19.97 -9.63 19.73
C THR A 128 -20.35 -10.77 20.67
N SER A 129 -21.32 -10.54 21.54
CA SER A 129 -21.97 -11.55 22.38
C SER A 129 -23.47 -11.61 22.10
N VAL A 130 -24.16 -12.59 22.70
CA VAL A 130 -25.62 -12.75 22.56
C VAL A 130 -26.37 -11.52 23.09
N GLN A 131 -25.82 -10.86 24.12
CA GLN A 131 -26.48 -9.72 24.77
C GLN A 131 -25.96 -8.36 24.28
N GLU A 132 -24.77 -8.27 23.69
CA GLU A 132 -24.17 -6.96 23.39
C GLU A 132 -23.19 -7.00 22.21
N ARG A 133 -23.08 -5.85 21.53
CA ARG A 133 -22.02 -5.55 20.56
C ARG A 133 -21.22 -4.37 21.08
N ARG A 134 -19.94 -4.59 21.36
CA ARG A 134 -19.00 -3.54 21.78
C ARG A 134 -17.86 -3.46 20.77
N ILE A 135 -17.30 -2.27 20.63
CA ILE A 135 -16.08 -2.03 19.87
C ILE A 135 -15.04 -1.48 20.84
N VAL A 136 -13.91 -2.16 20.96
CA VAL A 136 -12.75 -1.66 21.68
C VAL A 136 -11.83 -1.00 20.66
N ILE A 137 -11.47 0.25 20.93
CA ILE A 137 -10.61 1.07 20.08
C ILE A 137 -9.36 1.38 20.87
N SER A 138 -8.21 0.99 20.33
CA SER A 138 -6.89 1.33 20.86
C SER A 138 -6.11 2.12 19.82
N THR A 139 -5.27 3.05 20.25
CA THR A 139 -4.43 3.86 19.36
C THR A 139 -2.95 3.68 19.67
N CYS A 140 -2.11 3.70 18.65
CA CYS A 140 -0.66 3.56 18.75
C CYS A 140 0.04 4.51 17.78
N HIS A 141 1.27 4.92 18.12
CA HIS A 141 2.13 5.71 17.25
C HIS A 141 3.40 4.92 16.91
N PRO A 142 3.93 5.05 15.66
CA PRO A 142 5.24 4.52 15.33
C PRO A 142 6.31 5.07 16.28
N GLY A 143 7.20 4.21 16.78
CA GLY A 143 8.29 4.60 17.68
C GLY A 143 7.90 4.86 19.14
N ALA A 144 6.63 4.63 19.54
CA ALA A 144 6.27 4.61 20.96
C ALA A 144 6.98 3.44 21.68
N THR A 145 7.60 3.71 22.82
CA THR A 145 8.12 2.68 23.73
C THR A 145 6.99 2.08 24.57
N GLU A 146 7.13 0.79 24.91
CA GLU A 146 6.22 0.03 25.79
C GLU A 146 6.15 0.63 27.20
#